data_AF-A0A940LPG1-F1
#
_entry.id   AF-A0A940LPG1-F1
#
_cell.length_a   1.000
_cell.length_b   1.000
_cell.length_c   1.000
_cell.angle_alpha   90.00
_cell.angle_beta   90.00
_cell.angle_gamma   90.00
#
_symmetry.space_group_name_H-M   'P 1'
#
loop_
_entity.id
_entity.type
_entity.pdbx_description
1 polymer ?
#
loop_
_entity_poly.entity_id
_entity_poly.type
_entity_poly.pdbx_seq_one_letter_code
_entity_poly.pdbx_strand_id
1 'polypeptide(L)'
;MAEGRVVDTLAAIDRDAWDALFPGETERYDYLAAVEAAGLDGFAWRYVLVEEDGRLLAAAPAFITRYALETTVEGATRSVLRALGCIAPGLVSLRMACLGSPCTETAQIGLAEHKRGSADRQLLMRTLLATFDAAARADRCSLSSIKDLPALEVGAWGASLAHAGYHSVTGLPSAELEIDFPDIETYLSRLSPATRKDMRRKLRAAGNVRIEIRRNLDGLEDQVLALYAETRARGDLQFETLTADYFTGVLERMGERAACVLYFVEDRLLAANLVLLDNGILLDKFFCMSAQGRDHNLYFLSWFTNVQLCLDRGLRGYRSGQAAYVNKVRLGSRLTPVTMYFRHRNPFVDGVLRALAPLLAPDAPDATLPKPSDPPPVPATFRSRWARRLLFLALPLLGLAYQVTAMETARAMTGVPFGAGWLLTALRLPWAQALVALEILAFAVWMVVLSEVKLSEAFPLSALSYVLVVAASWTFFHEPASLLQVLGGAAIMAGVWLIGRSSEPSSEEPAR
;
A
#
# COMPACT_ATOMS: atom_id res chain seq x y z
N MET A 1 14.82 9.76 -37.38
CA MET A 1 13.53 9.40 -36.75
C MET A 1 13.87 8.58 -35.53
N ALA A 2 13.26 8.89 -34.40
CA ALA A 2 13.51 8.16 -33.17
C ALA A 2 13.00 6.71 -33.28
N GLU A 3 13.87 5.74 -33.01
CA GLU A 3 13.59 4.31 -33.04
C GLU A 3 13.69 3.73 -31.64
N GLY A 4 12.78 2.81 -31.32
CA GLY A 4 12.76 2.15 -30.02
C GLY A 4 13.39 0.75 -30.07
N ARG A 5 14.18 0.41 -29.06
CA ARG A 5 14.73 -0.94 -28.86
C ARG A 5 14.65 -1.35 -27.40
N VAL A 6 14.70 -2.66 -27.14
CA VAL A 6 14.79 -3.23 -25.79
C VAL A 6 16.04 -4.10 -25.70
N VAL A 7 16.79 -3.97 -24.61
CA VAL A 7 17.93 -4.84 -24.29
C VAL A 7 17.71 -5.52 -22.94
N ASP A 8 18.36 -6.66 -22.74
CA ASP A 8 18.17 -7.51 -21.57
C ASP A 8 19.24 -7.32 -20.48
N THR A 9 20.24 -6.47 -20.75
CA THR A 9 21.30 -6.12 -19.81
C THR A 9 21.68 -4.66 -19.93
N LEU A 10 21.91 -4.00 -18.80
CA LEU A 10 22.35 -2.61 -18.73
C LEU A 10 23.76 -2.44 -19.34
N ALA A 11 24.58 -3.49 -19.32
CA ALA A 11 25.94 -3.48 -19.88
C ALA A 11 25.96 -3.23 -21.41
N ALA A 12 24.83 -3.40 -22.10
CA ALA A 12 24.69 -3.10 -23.52
C ALA A 12 24.50 -1.58 -23.81
N ILE A 13 24.51 -0.75 -22.78
CA ILE A 13 24.27 0.69 -22.85
C ILE A 13 25.48 1.41 -22.28
N ASP A 14 25.90 2.46 -22.97
CA ASP A 14 26.95 3.36 -22.47
C ASP A 14 26.51 4.04 -21.17
N ARG A 15 27.39 4.02 -20.17
CA ARG A 15 27.12 4.52 -18.81
C ARG A 15 26.84 6.02 -18.80
N ASP A 16 27.65 6.79 -19.50
CA ASP A 16 27.54 8.25 -19.50
C ASP A 16 26.31 8.70 -20.30
N ALA A 17 25.99 7.98 -21.40
CA ALA A 17 24.77 8.19 -22.16
C ALA A 17 23.51 7.90 -21.34
N TRP A 18 23.51 6.84 -20.51
CA TRP A 18 22.41 6.56 -19.58
C TRP A 18 22.29 7.67 -18.53
N ASP A 19 23.36 7.95 -17.80
CA ASP A 19 23.34 8.92 -16.69
C ASP A 19 22.94 10.33 -17.15
N ALA A 20 23.29 10.72 -18.38
CA ALA A 20 22.88 11.99 -18.97
C ALA A 20 21.36 12.16 -19.13
N LEU A 21 20.58 11.06 -19.14
CA LEU A 21 19.12 11.10 -19.19
C LEU A 21 18.44 11.28 -17.83
N PHE A 22 19.19 11.11 -16.73
CA PHE A 22 18.68 11.09 -15.37
C PHE A 22 19.37 12.14 -14.48
N PRO A 23 19.36 13.44 -14.87
CA PRO A 23 20.00 14.47 -14.06
C PRO A 23 19.32 14.58 -12.70
N GLY A 24 20.11 14.51 -11.62
CA GLY A 24 19.62 14.64 -10.25
C GLY A 24 19.10 13.35 -9.60
N GLU A 25 18.93 12.26 -10.36
CA GLU A 25 18.49 10.97 -9.79
C GLU A 25 19.62 10.26 -9.05
N THR A 26 19.34 9.61 -7.92
CA THR A 26 20.35 8.89 -7.12
C THR A 26 20.61 7.47 -7.66
N GLU A 27 19.55 6.81 -8.11
CA GLU A 27 19.53 5.39 -8.47
C GLU A 27 19.85 5.16 -9.97
N ARG A 28 20.96 5.72 -10.48
CA ARG A 28 21.31 5.67 -11.92
C ARG A 28 22.06 4.39 -12.32
N TYR A 29 22.94 4.47 -13.34
CA TYR A 29 23.58 3.30 -13.96
C TYR A 29 24.23 2.36 -12.94
N ASP A 30 25.10 2.87 -12.07
CA ASP A 30 25.85 2.01 -11.13
C ASP A 30 24.95 1.26 -10.14
N TYR A 31 23.87 1.92 -9.70
CA TYR A 31 22.89 1.31 -8.82
C TYR A 31 22.12 0.20 -9.54
N LEU A 32 21.56 0.50 -10.71
CA LEU A 32 20.83 -0.48 -11.52
C LEU A 32 21.72 -1.66 -11.94
N ALA A 33 22.99 -1.40 -12.21
CA ALA A 33 23.97 -2.44 -12.53
C ALA A 33 24.26 -3.34 -11.32
N ALA A 34 24.23 -2.79 -10.09
CA ALA A 34 24.30 -3.58 -8.86
C ALA A 34 23.06 -4.45 -8.69
N VAL A 35 21.87 -3.89 -8.92
CA VAL A 35 20.60 -4.62 -8.82
C VAL A 35 20.53 -5.76 -9.85
N GLU A 36 20.95 -5.52 -11.09
CA GLU A 36 21.02 -6.54 -12.14
C GLU A 36 21.97 -7.68 -11.74
N ALA A 37 23.17 -7.32 -11.27
CA ALA A 37 24.20 -8.30 -10.88
C ALA A 37 23.83 -9.12 -9.64
N ALA A 38 22.97 -8.59 -8.77
CA ALA A 38 22.52 -9.26 -7.55
C ALA A 38 21.66 -10.51 -7.81
N GLY A 39 21.22 -10.73 -9.05
CA GLY A 39 20.55 -11.97 -9.46
C GLY A 39 19.22 -12.22 -8.74
N LEU A 40 18.39 -11.18 -8.56
CA LEU A 40 17.15 -11.29 -7.82
C LEU A 40 16.19 -12.33 -8.43
N ASP A 41 15.79 -13.31 -7.63
CA ASP A 41 14.94 -14.41 -8.06
C ASP A 41 13.57 -13.92 -8.56
N GLY A 42 13.14 -14.48 -9.70
CA GLY A 42 11.81 -14.21 -10.27
C GLY A 42 11.71 -12.93 -11.10
N PHE A 43 12.83 -12.25 -11.38
CA PHE A 43 12.89 -11.07 -12.22
C PHE A 43 13.73 -11.32 -13.47
N ALA A 44 13.24 -10.84 -14.62
CA ALA A 44 14.02 -10.75 -15.85
C ALA A 44 14.13 -9.29 -16.27
N TRP A 45 15.36 -8.79 -16.38
CA TRP A 45 15.66 -7.39 -16.64
C TRP A 45 15.41 -7.02 -18.10
N ARG A 46 14.95 -5.78 -18.30
CA ARG A 46 14.70 -5.16 -19.60
C ARG A 46 15.09 -3.69 -19.49
N TYR A 47 15.62 -3.11 -20.56
CA TYR A 47 15.91 -1.69 -20.63
C TYR A 47 15.34 -1.18 -21.94
N VAL A 48 14.35 -0.28 -21.83
CA VAL A 48 13.66 0.28 -22.99
C VAL A 48 14.37 1.54 -23.40
N LEU A 49 14.79 1.62 -24.66
CA LEU A 49 15.62 2.68 -25.20
C LEU A 49 14.93 3.30 -26.40
N VAL A 50 15.10 4.61 -26.55
CA VAL A 50 14.72 5.36 -27.75
C VAL A 50 15.94 6.11 -28.24
N GLU A 51 16.34 5.84 -29.48
CA GLU A 51 17.56 6.36 -30.09
C GLU A 51 17.27 7.07 -31.40
N GLU A 52 18.06 8.10 -31.73
CA GLU A 52 18.05 8.77 -33.03
C GLU A 52 19.50 8.95 -33.48
N ASP A 53 19.84 8.46 -34.67
CA ASP A 53 21.19 8.53 -35.23
C ASP A 53 22.29 7.99 -34.28
N GLY A 54 21.97 6.90 -33.56
CA GLY A 54 22.87 6.26 -32.59
C GLY A 54 23.01 6.99 -31.25
N ARG A 55 22.24 8.08 -31.02
CA ARG A 55 22.21 8.81 -29.75
C ARG A 55 21.01 8.42 -28.92
N LEU A 56 21.23 8.13 -27.65
CA LEU A 56 20.17 7.81 -26.70
C LEU A 56 19.37 9.08 -26.33
N LEU A 57 18.06 9.04 -26.56
CA LEU A 57 17.14 10.17 -26.34
C LEU A 57 16.17 9.94 -25.18
N ALA A 58 15.78 8.69 -24.94
CA ALA A 58 14.95 8.30 -23.80
C ALA A 58 15.33 6.90 -23.33
N ALA A 59 15.22 6.66 -22.04
CA ALA A 59 15.43 5.34 -21.49
C ALA A 59 14.59 5.12 -20.23
N ALA A 60 14.24 3.86 -19.96
CA ALA A 60 13.66 3.44 -18.71
C ALA A 60 14.10 2.01 -18.37
N PRO A 61 14.43 1.70 -17.11
CA PRO A 61 14.54 0.33 -16.67
C PRO A 61 13.17 -0.32 -16.72
N ALA A 62 13.16 -1.64 -16.89
CA ALA A 62 11.97 -2.45 -16.88
C ALA A 62 12.31 -3.85 -16.37
N PHE A 63 11.30 -4.57 -15.94
CA PHE A 63 11.45 -5.98 -15.58
C PHE A 63 10.21 -6.78 -15.94
N ILE A 64 10.41 -8.08 -16.06
CA ILE A 64 9.34 -9.06 -16.18
C ILE A 64 9.35 -9.92 -14.93
N THR A 65 8.18 -10.11 -14.33
CA THR A 65 8.02 -10.98 -13.15
C THR A 65 6.71 -11.76 -13.24
N ARG A 66 6.60 -12.80 -12.41
CA ARG A 66 5.34 -13.50 -12.15
C ARG A 66 4.67 -12.83 -10.95
N TYR A 67 3.77 -11.92 -11.24
CA TYR A 67 3.02 -11.18 -10.24
C TYR A 67 1.86 -12.00 -9.71
N ALA A 68 1.90 -12.37 -8.43
CA ALA A 68 0.76 -12.99 -7.77
C ALA A 68 -0.19 -11.88 -7.30
N LEU A 69 -1.44 -11.86 -7.78
CA LEU A 69 -2.42 -10.82 -7.38
C LEU A 69 -2.62 -10.73 -5.86
N GLU A 70 -2.33 -11.83 -5.14
CA GLU A 70 -2.31 -11.92 -3.67
C GLU A 70 -1.33 -10.96 -3.00
N THR A 71 -0.26 -10.49 -3.67
CA THR A 71 0.71 -9.55 -3.10
C THR A 71 0.20 -8.11 -3.03
N THR A 72 -0.91 -7.80 -3.72
CA THR A 72 -1.56 -6.47 -3.74
C THR A 72 -2.76 -6.36 -2.82
N VAL A 73 -3.22 -7.48 -2.24
CA VAL A 73 -4.56 -7.58 -1.65
C VAL A 73 -4.47 -7.99 -0.19
N GLU A 74 -4.94 -7.11 0.70
CA GLU A 74 -4.99 -7.36 2.14
C GLU A 74 -6.31 -8.03 2.57
N GLY A 75 -6.28 -8.77 3.69
CA GLY A 75 -7.48 -9.26 4.37
C GLY A 75 -8.21 -10.43 3.71
N ALA A 76 -9.53 -10.49 3.87
CA ALA A 76 -10.37 -11.65 3.51
C ALA A 76 -10.36 -12.00 2.01
N THR A 77 -10.12 -11.01 1.15
CA THR A 77 -9.96 -11.15 -0.30
C THR A 77 -8.70 -11.94 -0.67
N ARG A 78 -7.64 -11.90 0.16
CA ARG A 78 -6.45 -12.76 0.01
C ARG A 78 -6.80 -14.25 0.15
N SER A 79 -7.67 -14.60 1.10
CA SER A 79 -8.12 -15.99 1.29
C SER A 79 -8.96 -16.51 0.12
N VAL A 80 -9.78 -15.64 -0.48
CA VAL A 80 -10.56 -15.96 -1.68
C VAL A 80 -9.66 -16.12 -2.90
N LEU A 81 -8.70 -15.21 -3.11
CA LEU A 81 -7.71 -15.33 -4.18
C LEU A 81 -6.86 -16.59 -4.04
N ARG A 82 -6.48 -16.96 -2.81
CA ARG A 82 -5.76 -18.20 -2.52
C ARG A 82 -6.57 -19.45 -2.84
N ALA A 83 -7.86 -19.45 -2.51
CA ALA A 83 -8.76 -20.55 -2.87
C ALA A 83 -8.95 -20.66 -4.41
N LEU A 84 -9.04 -19.51 -5.10
CA LEU A 84 -9.08 -19.46 -6.57
C LEU A 84 -7.75 -19.90 -7.19
N GLY A 85 -6.61 -19.63 -6.54
CA GLY A 85 -5.28 -20.06 -6.98
C GLY A 85 -5.11 -21.57 -7.00
N CYS A 86 -5.80 -22.31 -6.12
CA CYS A 86 -5.85 -23.76 -6.14
C CYS A 86 -6.65 -24.32 -7.34
N ILE A 87 -7.63 -23.57 -7.85
CA ILE A 87 -8.56 -24.03 -8.90
C ILE A 87 -8.09 -23.57 -10.29
N ALA A 88 -7.52 -22.36 -10.39
CA ALA A 88 -7.05 -21.77 -11.64
C ALA A 88 -5.77 -20.93 -11.42
N PRO A 89 -4.60 -21.57 -11.24
CA PRO A 89 -3.35 -20.89 -10.90
C PRO A 89 -2.90 -19.84 -11.93
N GLY A 90 -3.28 -20.00 -13.20
CA GLY A 90 -2.99 -19.04 -14.27
C GLY A 90 -3.79 -17.72 -14.20
N LEU A 91 -4.84 -17.65 -13.38
CA LEU A 91 -5.61 -16.43 -13.12
C LEU A 91 -5.08 -15.65 -11.90
N VAL A 92 -4.26 -16.28 -11.06
CA VAL A 92 -3.73 -15.68 -9.82
C VAL A 92 -2.28 -15.23 -9.96
N SER A 93 -1.48 -15.90 -10.81
CA SER A 93 -0.12 -15.49 -11.16
C SER A 93 -0.06 -14.99 -12.60
N LEU A 94 0.03 -13.67 -12.76
CA LEU A 94 0.10 -12.98 -14.05
C LEU A 94 1.56 -12.74 -14.44
N ARG A 95 1.90 -12.94 -15.72
CA ARG A 95 3.17 -12.44 -16.25
C ARG A 95 3.04 -10.94 -16.45
N MET A 96 3.76 -10.19 -15.64
CA MET A 96 3.75 -8.74 -15.64
C MET A 96 5.05 -8.20 -16.22
N ALA A 97 4.94 -7.29 -17.18
CA ALA A 97 6.04 -6.40 -17.55
C ALA A 97 5.83 -5.06 -16.83
N CYS A 98 6.85 -4.54 -16.18
CA CYS A 98 6.78 -3.29 -15.43
C CYS A 98 7.87 -2.33 -15.91
N LEU A 99 7.52 -1.07 -16.20
CA LEU A 99 8.47 0.04 -16.33
C LEU A 99 8.86 0.54 -14.93
N GLY A 100 10.16 0.62 -14.69
CA GLY A 100 10.78 0.81 -13.38
C GLY A 100 11.67 -0.37 -12.99
N SER A 101 12.19 -0.33 -11.77
CA SER A 101 12.92 -1.43 -11.13
C SER A 101 12.19 -1.84 -9.84
N PRO A 102 12.20 -3.14 -9.45
CA PRO A 102 11.66 -3.55 -8.15
C PRO A 102 12.36 -2.83 -6.99
N CYS A 103 13.61 -2.41 -7.21
CA CYS A 103 14.46 -1.80 -6.19
C CYS A 103 14.63 -0.29 -6.37
N THR A 104 13.87 0.41 -7.22
CA THR A 104 13.94 1.89 -7.31
C THR A 104 12.75 2.57 -6.64
N GLU A 105 12.90 3.81 -6.19
CA GLU A 105 11.80 4.56 -5.57
C GLU A 105 10.73 5.00 -6.58
N THR A 106 11.13 5.17 -7.85
CA THR A 106 10.25 5.65 -8.93
C THR A 106 10.42 4.81 -10.20
N ALA A 107 9.57 5.07 -11.21
CA ALA A 107 9.66 4.45 -12.54
C ALA A 107 10.98 4.72 -13.27
N GLN A 108 11.65 5.83 -12.95
CA GLN A 108 12.84 6.32 -13.64
C GLN A 108 12.69 6.36 -15.17
N ILE A 109 11.96 7.34 -15.69
CA ILE A 109 11.86 7.56 -17.14
C ILE A 109 12.70 8.78 -17.54
N GLY A 110 13.87 8.51 -18.11
CA GLY A 110 14.89 9.50 -18.45
C GLY A 110 14.72 10.04 -19.86
N LEU A 111 15.07 11.31 -20.05
CA LEU A 111 14.95 12.03 -21.33
C LEU A 111 16.11 12.98 -21.56
N ALA A 112 16.55 13.07 -22.81
CA ALA A 112 17.67 13.93 -23.17
C ALA A 112 17.29 15.42 -23.05
N GLU A 113 18.13 16.18 -22.36
CA GLU A 113 17.85 17.59 -22.00
C GLU A 113 17.59 18.50 -23.20
N HIS A 114 18.18 18.20 -24.37
CA HIS A 114 18.06 19.02 -25.57
C HIS A 114 16.70 18.84 -26.29
N LYS A 115 15.86 17.90 -25.89
CA LYS A 115 14.51 17.64 -26.44
C LYS A 115 13.41 18.08 -25.45
N ARG A 116 13.55 19.27 -24.84
CA ARG A 116 12.62 19.81 -23.82
C ARG A 116 11.25 20.26 -24.37
N GLY A 117 11.08 20.37 -25.69
CA GLY A 117 9.79 20.72 -26.30
C GLY A 117 8.70 19.72 -25.90
N SER A 118 7.52 20.22 -25.53
CA SER A 118 6.40 19.37 -25.07
C SER A 118 5.99 18.33 -26.13
N ALA A 119 6.09 18.69 -27.42
CA ALA A 119 5.83 17.79 -28.53
C ALA A 119 6.86 16.65 -28.63
N ASP A 120 8.16 16.97 -28.54
CA ASP A 120 9.25 15.97 -28.57
C ASP A 120 9.15 15.01 -27.39
N ARG A 121 8.89 15.54 -26.20
CA ARG A 121 8.69 14.73 -24.98
C ARG A 121 7.54 13.74 -25.13
N GLN A 122 6.40 14.18 -25.66
CA GLN A 122 5.28 13.28 -25.91
C GLN A 122 5.60 12.23 -26.97
N LEU A 123 6.31 12.59 -28.03
CA LEU A 123 6.71 11.66 -29.08
C LEU A 123 7.67 10.59 -28.53
N LEU A 124 8.70 10.98 -27.78
CA LEU A 124 9.65 10.06 -27.15
C LEU A 124 8.93 9.13 -26.17
N MET A 125 8.04 9.66 -25.31
CA MET A 125 7.25 8.84 -24.39
C MET A 125 6.35 7.85 -25.13
N ARG A 126 5.62 8.29 -26.18
CA ARG A 126 4.78 7.38 -26.98
C ARG A 126 5.61 6.29 -27.65
N THR A 127 6.79 6.63 -28.14
CA THR A 127 7.72 5.67 -28.75
C THR A 127 8.23 4.67 -27.71
N LEU A 128 8.62 5.14 -26.51
CA LEU A 128 9.04 4.31 -25.39
C LEU A 128 7.92 3.35 -24.96
N LEU A 129 6.70 3.86 -24.74
CA LEU A 129 5.55 3.04 -24.36
C LEU A 129 5.18 2.02 -25.44
N ALA A 130 5.17 2.41 -26.72
CA ALA A 130 4.89 1.49 -27.83
C ALA A 130 5.94 0.37 -27.91
N THR A 131 7.21 0.71 -27.69
CA THR A 131 8.34 -0.23 -27.69
C THR A 131 8.26 -1.19 -26.52
N PHE A 132 8.02 -0.68 -25.31
CA PHE A 132 7.77 -1.47 -24.11
C PHE A 132 6.59 -2.43 -24.29
N ASP A 133 5.47 -1.92 -24.79
CA ASP A 133 4.26 -2.71 -25.03
C ASP A 133 4.47 -3.82 -26.07
N ALA A 134 5.26 -3.54 -27.11
CA ALA A 134 5.62 -4.53 -28.11
C ALA A 134 6.50 -5.64 -27.53
N ALA A 135 7.51 -5.29 -26.72
CA ALA A 135 8.35 -6.25 -26.02
C ALA A 135 7.54 -7.09 -25.01
N ALA A 136 6.67 -6.45 -24.21
CA ALA A 136 5.78 -7.15 -23.28
C ALA A 136 4.86 -8.15 -23.99
N ARG A 137 4.36 -7.80 -25.20
CA ARG A 137 3.57 -8.71 -26.04
C ARG A 137 4.40 -9.89 -26.56
N ALA A 138 5.64 -9.65 -26.99
CA ALA A 138 6.56 -10.69 -27.44
C ALA A 138 6.89 -11.69 -26.31
N ASP A 139 7.12 -11.18 -25.09
CA ASP A 139 7.39 -11.97 -23.88
C ASP A 139 6.14 -12.60 -23.23
N ARG A 140 4.99 -12.52 -23.91
CA ARG A 140 3.69 -13.06 -23.52
C ARG A 140 3.24 -12.57 -22.13
N CYS A 141 3.52 -11.31 -21.81
CA CYS A 141 3.00 -10.67 -20.62
C CYS A 141 1.51 -10.35 -20.80
N SER A 142 0.73 -10.63 -19.76
CA SER A 142 -0.72 -10.35 -19.72
C SER A 142 -1.00 -8.97 -19.13
N LEU A 143 -0.12 -8.51 -18.24
CA LEU A 143 -0.21 -7.23 -17.54
C LEU A 143 1.01 -6.37 -17.87
N SER A 144 0.77 -5.11 -18.20
CA SER A 144 1.78 -4.06 -18.28
C SER A 144 1.57 -3.08 -17.13
N SER A 145 2.64 -2.65 -16.47
CA SER A 145 2.57 -1.67 -15.38
C SER A 145 3.69 -0.64 -15.43
N ILE A 146 3.51 0.45 -14.70
CA ILE A 146 4.53 1.47 -14.46
C ILE A 146 4.55 1.77 -12.96
N LYS A 147 5.71 1.62 -12.34
CA LYS A 147 5.90 1.73 -10.89
C LYS A 147 6.08 3.18 -10.46
N ASP A 148 5.31 3.63 -9.48
CA ASP A 148 5.60 4.84 -8.68
C ASP A 148 6.04 6.09 -9.48
N LEU A 149 5.20 6.56 -10.39
CA LEU A 149 5.40 7.83 -11.10
C LEU A 149 5.13 9.01 -10.14
N PRO A 150 6.09 9.93 -9.94
CA PRO A 150 5.88 11.13 -9.11
C PRO A 150 4.80 12.05 -9.69
N ALA A 151 4.10 12.80 -8.84
CA ALA A 151 3.02 13.69 -9.26
C ALA A 151 3.41 14.72 -10.34
N LEU A 152 4.65 15.23 -10.33
CA LEU A 152 5.15 16.14 -11.36
C LEU A 152 5.19 15.48 -12.74
N GLU A 153 5.59 14.21 -12.78
CA GLU A 153 5.68 13.42 -14.00
C GLU A 153 4.31 12.95 -14.50
N VAL A 154 3.36 12.69 -13.59
CA VAL A 154 1.96 12.40 -13.94
C VAL A 154 1.37 13.51 -14.81
N GLY A 155 1.64 14.78 -14.49
CA GLY A 155 1.21 15.91 -15.31
C GLY A 155 1.85 15.92 -16.70
N ALA A 156 3.12 15.55 -16.80
CA ALA A 156 3.85 15.50 -18.07
C ALA A 156 3.42 14.32 -18.97
N TRP A 157 3.10 13.18 -18.37
CA TRP A 157 2.90 11.90 -19.07
C TRP A 157 1.47 11.43 -19.14
N GLY A 158 0.56 11.99 -18.34
CA GLY A 158 -0.82 11.52 -18.22
C GLY A 158 -1.55 11.41 -19.56
N ALA A 159 -1.35 12.35 -20.48
CA ALA A 159 -1.95 12.29 -21.81
C ALA A 159 -1.41 11.12 -22.65
N SER A 160 -0.10 10.87 -22.64
CA SER A 160 0.52 9.75 -23.36
C SER A 160 0.10 8.40 -22.76
N LEU A 161 0.01 8.32 -21.43
CA LEU A 161 -0.40 7.11 -20.70
C LEU A 161 -1.88 6.78 -20.96
N ALA A 162 -2.75 7.79 -20.89
CA ALA A 162 -4.17 7.64 -21.21
C ALA A 162 -4.37 7.24 -22.68
N HIS A 163 -3.62 7.83 -23.61
CA HIS A 163 -3.65 7.47 -25.02
C HIS A 163 -3.19 6.01 -25.26
N ALA A 164 -2.20 5.54 -24.50
CA ALA A 164 -1.75 4.16 -24.51
C ALA A 164 -2.71 3.20 -23.76
N GLY A 165 -3.79 3.70 -23.15
CA GLY A 165 -4.80 2.89 -22.47
C GLY A 165 -4.39 2.41 -21.07
N TYR A 166 -3.42 3.06 -20.43
CA TYR A 166 -3.06 2.76 -19.04
C TYR A 166 -4.07 3.39 -18.07
N HIS A 167 -4.41 2.63 -17.03
CA HIS A 167 -5.25 3.07 -15.91
C HIS A 167 -4.37 3.43 -14.72
N SER A 168 -4.73 4.47 -13.99
CA SER A 168 -4.04 4.91 -12.78
C SER A 168 -4.57 4.22 -11.54
N VAL A 169 -3.68 3.91 -10.61
CA VAL A 169 -3.99 3.54 -9.22
C VAL A 169 -3.03 4.30 -8.28
N THR A 170 -3.52 4.70 -7.12
CA THR A 170 -2.69 5.39 -6.12
C THR A 170 -1.58 4.45 -5.64
N GLY A 171 -0.32 4.91 -5.66
CA GLY A 171 0.80 4.19 -5.08
C GLY A 171 1.07 4.62 -3.63
N LEU A 172 2.04 3.96 -2.99
CA LEU A 172 2.47 4.31 -1.64
C LEU A 172 3.28 5.62 -1.66
N PRO A 173 2.86 6.68 -0.95
CA PRO A 173 3.53 7.97 -1.02
C PRO A 173 4.98 7.88 -0.50
N SER A 174 5.87 8.66 -1.11
CA SER A 174 7.25 8.79 -0.62
C SER A 174 7.33 9.86 0.47
N ALA A 175 8.06 9.58 1.56
CA ALA A 175 8.20 10.51 2.67
C ALA A 175 9.54 11.24 2.64
N GLU A 176 9.49 12.57 2.58
CA GLU A 176 10.66 13.43 2.41
C GLU A 176 10.75 14.47 3.53
N LEU A 177 11.95 14.67 4.07
CA LEU A 177 12.29 15.71 5.02
C LEU A 177 13.27 16.68 4.36
N GLU A 178 12.91 17.96 4.35
CA GLU A 178 13.79 19.04 3.89
C GLU A 178 14.84 19.35 4.98
N ILE A 179 16.11 19.46 4.58
CA ILE A 179 17.24 19.77 5.46
C ILE A 179 17.65 21.23 5.22
N ASP A 180 16.84 22.14 5.77
CA ASP A 180 16.98 23.60 5.70
C ASP A 180 17.31 24.20 7.09
N PHE A 181 17.88 23.38 7.97
CA PHE A 181 18.28 23.72 9.33
C PHE A 181 19.77 23.42 9.56
N PRO A 182 20.46 24.16 10.45
CA PRO A 182 21.90 24.04 10.62
C PRO A 182 22.33 22.88 11.54
N ASP A 183 21.44 22.42 12.44
CA ASP A 183 21.76 21.42 13.45
C ASP A 183 20.53 20.64 13.95
N ILE A 184 20.79 19.55 14.67
CA ILE A 184 19.76 18.67 15.25
C ILE A 184 18.89 19.40 16.29
N GLU A 185 19.45 20.36 17.02
CA GLU A 185 18.71 21.11 18.04
C GLU A 185 17.64 22.00 17.41
N THR A 186 17.97 22.66 16.30
CA THR A 186 17.06 23.45 15.47
C THR A 186 15.99 22.56 14.87
N TYR A 187 16.36 21.38 14.35
CA TYR A 187 15.40 20.38 13.88
C TYR A 187 14.40 19.97 14.98
N LEU A 188 14.90 19.57 16.15
CA LEU A 188 14.09 19.20 17.31
C LEU A 188 13.17 20.34 17.76
N SER A 189 13.59 21.60 17.61
CA SER A 189 12.77 22.78 17.93
C SER A 189 11.54 22.94 17.03
N ARG A 190 11.60 22.43 15.78
CA ARG A 190 10.48 22.46 14.83
C ARG A 190 9.43 21.38 15.10
N LEU A 191 9.78 20.35 15.85
CA LEU A 191 8.86 19.31 16.29
C LEU A 191 7.98 19.78 17.46
N SER A 192 6.81 19.15 17.63
CA SER A 192 5.91 19.45 18.74
C SER A 192 6.58 19.20 20.10
N PRO A 193 6.19 19.90 21.19
CA PRO A 193 6.80 19.74 22.50
C PRO A 193 6.80 18.28 23.00
N ALA A 194 5.71 17.54 22.77
CA ALA A 194 5.58 16.13 23.13
C ALA A 194 6.54 15.24 22.33
N THR A 195 6.61 15.43 21.01
CA THR A 195 7.56 14.68 20.15
C THR A 195 9.00 14.99 20.53
N ARG A 196 9.36 16.26 20.72
CA ARG A 196 10.69 16.68 21.15
C ARG A 196 11.11 16.01 22.46
N LYS A 197 10.24 16.01 23.47
CA LYS A 197 10.50 15.38 24.77
C LYS A 197 10.72 13.86 24.62
N ASP A 198 9.90 13.19 23.82
CA ASP A 198 10.04 11.76 23.55
C ASP A 198 11.34 11.45 22.80
N MET A 199 11.66 12.19 21.74
CA MET A 199 12.89 11.98 20.95
C MET A 199 14.15 12.18 21.79
N ARG A 200 14.22 13.25 22.59
CA ARG A 200 15.34 13.47 23.51
C ARG A 200 15.49 12.34 24.53
N ARG A 201 14.38 11.80 25.04
CA ARG A 201 14.41 10.65 25.96
C ARG A 201 14.98 9.41 25.25
N LYS A 202 14.51 9.11 24.03
CA LYS A 202 14.97 7.95 23.25
C LYS A 202 16.44 8.04 22.86
N LEU A 203 16.90 9.22 22.44
CA LEU A 203 18.30 9.45 22.09
C LEU A 203 19.25 9.33 23.29
N ARG A 204 18.82 9.72 24.49
CA ARG A 204 19.62 9.50 25.71
C ARG A 204 19.80 8.03 26.06
N ALA A 205 18.80 7.20 25.74
CA ALA A 205 18.87 5.75 25.95
C ALA A 205 19.77 5.04 24.92
N ALA A 206 20.19 5.73 23.84
CA ALA A 206 21.02 5.18 22.77
C ALA A 206 22.52 5.14 23.09
N GLY A 207 22.96 5.63 24.26
CA GLY A 207 24.39 5.69 24.62
C GLY A 207 25.10 4.34 24.70
N ASN A 208 24.37 3.23 24.69
CA ASN A 208 24.91 1.87 24.66
C ASN A 208 24.99 1.27 23.23
N VAL A 209 24.63 2.03 22.21
CA VAL A 209 24.67 1.58 20.82
C VAL A 209 25.93 2.10 20.14
N ARG A 210 26.77 1.19 19.65
CA ARG A 210 27.90 1.52 18.77
C ARG A 210 27.39 1.62 17.33
N ILE A 211 27.59 2.78 16.72
CA ILE A 211 27.17 3.06 15.35
C ILE A 211 28.40 3.09 14.45
N GLU A 212 28.36 2.37 13.34
CA GLU A 212 29.43 2.37 12.35
C GLU A 212 28.87 2.65 10.96
N ILE A 213 29.49 3.59 10.24
CA ILE A 213 29.14 3.88 8.85
C ILE A 213 30.22 3.24 7.97
N ARG A 214 29.86 2.17 7.26
CA ARG A 214 30.79 1.41 6.41
C ARG A 214 30.41 1.51 4.94
N ARG A 215 31.40 1.25 4.08
CA ARG A 215 31.24 1.21 2.60
C ARG A 215 31.43 -0.20 2.03
N ASN A 216 31.53 -1.17 2.92
CA ASN A 216 31.62 -2.60 2.69
C ASN A 216 31.03 -3.26 3.94
N LEU A 217 30.75 -4.56 3.87
CA LEU A 217 30.23 -5.30 5.01
C LEU A 217 31.33 -6.07 5.76
N ASP A 218 32.42 -6.44 5.09
CA ASP A 218 33.61 -7.08 5.66
C ASP A 218 33.28 -8.25 6.60
N GLY A 219 32.53 -9.25 6.11
CA GLY A 219 32.16 -10.44 6.89
C GLY A 219 30.84 -10.31 7.67
N LEU A 220 30.10 -9.22 7.48
CA LEU A 220 28.78 -8.98 8.08
C LEU A 220 27.61 -9.25 7.13
N GLU A 221 27.88 -9.76 5.92
CA GLU A 221 26.89 -9.97 4.85
C GLU A 221 25.73 -10.86 5.32
N ASP A 222 26.06 -12.01 5.93
CA ASP A 222 25.06 -12.96 6.44
C ASP A 222 24.21 -12.35 7.57
N GLN A 223 24.82 -11.51 8.41
CA GLN A 223 24.11 -10.86 9.51
C GLN A 223 23.14 -9.79 8.99
N VAL A 224 23.57 -8.99 8.00
CA VAL A 224 22.69 -8.01 7.34
C VAL A 224 21.54 -8.71 6.61
N LEU A 225 21.83 -9.82 5.91
CA LEU A 225 20.81 -10.59 5.22
C LEU A 225 19.82 -11.23 6.19
N ALA A 226 20.28 -11.72 7.35
CA ALA A 226 19.40 -12.22 8.40
C ALA A 226 18.48 -11.13 8.96
N LEU A 227 19.00 -9.92 9.20
CA LEU A 227 18.19 -8.77 9.61
C LEU A 227 17.15 -8.39 8.56
N TYR A 228 17.52 -8.43 7.27
CA TYR A 228 16.60 -8.22 6.16
C TYR A 228 15.49 -9.27 6.16
N ALA A 229 15.84 -10.56 6.27
CA ALA A 229 14.88 -11.66 6.31
C ALA A 229 13.90 -11.52 7.49
N GLU A 230 14.38 -11.15 8.67
CA GLU A 230 13.53 -10.87 9.83
C GLU A 230 12.58 -9.68 9.58
N THR A 231 13.06 -8.59 9.01
CA THR A 231 12.23 -7.42 8.69
C THR A 231 11.17 -7.76 7.64
N ARG A 232 11.57 -8.49 6.58
CA ARG A 232 10.67 -8.94 5.52
C ARG A 232 9.57 -9.86 6.05
N ALA A 233 9.91 -10.82 6.93
CA ALA A 233 8.94 -11.74 7.54
C ALA A 233 7.86 -11.03 8.38
N ARG A 234 8.12 -9.79 8.83
CA ARG A 234 7.17 -8.95 9.58
C ARG A 234 6.43 -7.93 8.72
N GLY A 235 6.82 -7.76 7.46
CA GLY A 235 6.20 -6.81 6.52
C GLY A 235 5.03 -7.43 5.77
N ASP A 236 3.95 -6.67 5.59
CA ASP A 236 2.72 -7.11 4.92
C ASP A 236 2.86 -7.15 3.39
N LEU A 237 3.69 -6.28 2.82
CA LEU A 237 3.98 -6.21 1.39
C LEU A 237 5.40 -6.72 1.12
N GLN A 238 5.51 -7.76 0.31
CA GLN A 238 6.79 -8.37 -0.08
C GLN A 238 6.84 -8.46 -1.61
N PHE A 239 7.61 -7.59 -2.25
CA PHE A 239 7.72 -7.56 -3.72
C PHE A 239 8.98 -8.28 -4.20
N GLU A 240 10.12 -8.01 -3.57
CA GLU A 240 11.42 -8.60 -3.88
C GLU A 240 12.00 -9.43 -2.72
N THR A 241 12.98 -10.28 -3.04
CA THR A 241 13.82 -10.96 -2.05
C THR A 241 15.26 -10.57 -2.36
N LEU A 242 15.82 -9.69 -1.54
CA LEU A 242 17.21 -9.22 -1.70
C LEU A 242 18.21 -10.32 -1.31
N THR A 243 19.38 -10.27 -1.95
CA THR A 243 20.52 -11.16 -1.71
C THR A 243 21.63 -10.41 -0.98
N ALA A 244 22.62 -11.14 -0.43
CA ALA A 244 23.83 -10.50 0.09
C ALA A 244 24.55 -9.69 -1.00
N ASP A 245 24.62 -10.24 -2.22
CA ASP A 245 25.22 -9.62 -3.41
C ASP A 245 24.57 -8.27 -3.78
N TYR A 246 23.28 -8.08 -3.46
CA TYR A 246 22.64 -6.78 -3.60
C TYR A 246 23.30 -5.73 -2.69
N PHE A 247 23.44 -6.03 -1.39
CA PHE A 247 24.01 -5.08 -0.44
C PHE A 247 25.48 -4.79 -0.73
N THR A 248 26.29 -5.82 -0.96
CA THR A 248 27.72 -5.65 -1.27
C THR A 248 27.91 -4.98 -2.62
N GLY A 249 27.19 -5.42 -3.65
CA GLY A 249 27.29 -4.86 -5.00
C GLY A 249 26.87 -3.39 -5.08
N VAL A 250 25.86 -2.96 -4.33
CA VAL A 250 25.46 -1.54 -4.26
C VAL A 250 26.57 -0.71 -3.61
N LEU A 251 27.11 -1.16 -2.48
CA LEU A 251 28.19 -0.45 -1.78
C LEU A 251 29.46 -0.34 -2.63
N GLU A 252 29.85 -1.41 -3.31
CA GLU A 252 31.04 -1.46 -4.17
C GLU A 252 30.90 -0.56 -5.40
N ARG A 253 29.79 -0.66 -6.14
CA ARG A 253 29.62 0.04 -7.41
C ARG A 253 29.32 1.53 -7.22
N MET A 254 28.60 1.90 -6.16
CA MET A 254 28.28 3.31 -5.89
C MET A 254 29.41 4.03 -5.15
N GLY A 255 30.27 3.31 -4.44
CA GLY A 255 31.43 3.85 -3.73
C GLY A 255 31.02 4.91 -2.70
N GLU A 256 31.55 6.13 -2.82
CA GLU A 256 31.26 7.26 -1.92
C GLU A 256 29.78 7.67 -1.88
N ARG A 257 28.98 7.24 -2.86
CA ARG A 257 27.55 7.53 -2.96
C ARG A 257 26.66 6.48 -2.30
N ALA A 258 27.23 5.50 -1.60
CA ALA A 258 26.47 4.56 -0.78
C ALA A 258 27.20 4.27 0.53
N ALA A 259 26.43 3.98 1.57
CA ALA A 259 26.95 3.52 2.85
C ALA A 259 25.96 2.58 3.53
N CYS A 260 26.47 1.71 4.39
CA CYS A 260 25.67 0.92 5.31
C CYS A 260 25.95 1.40 6.74
N VAL A 261 24.92 1.88 7.42
CA VAL A 261 24.99 2.26 8.83
C VAL A 261 24.61 1.07 9.70
N LEU A 262 25.53 0.62 10.53
CA LEU A 262 25.44 -0.58 11.34
C LEU A 262 25.29 -0.21 12.82
N TYR A 263 24.34 -0.85 13.50
CA TYR A 263 24.02 -0.57 14.89
C TYR A 263 24.28 -1.81 15.75
N PHE A 264 25.32 -1.71 16.58
CA PHE A 264 25.74 -2.77 17.49
C PHE A 264 25.33 -2.45 18.91
N VAL A 265 24.77 -3.45 19.60
CA VAL A 265 24.64 -3.43 21.05
C VAL A 265 25.59 -4.49 21.58
N GLU A 266 26.55 -4.06 22.39
CA GLU A 266 27.72 -4.87 22.73
C GLU A 266 28.46 -5.30 21.43
N ASP A 267 28.53 -6.60 21.17
CA ASP A 267 29.15 -7.17 19.96
C ASP A 267 28.13 -7.69 18.93
N ARG A 268 26.83 -7.51 19.18
CA ARG A 268 25.76 -8.03 18.32
C ARG A 268 25.21 -6.96 17.39
N LEU A 269 25.18 -7.24 16.09
CA LEU A 269 24.53 -6.39 15.10
C LEU A 269 23.00 -6.52 15.23
N LEU A 270 22.33 -5.42 15.57
CA LEU A 270 20.87 -5.41 15.79
C LEU A 270 20.10 -4.65 14.71
N ALA A 271 20.76 -3.77 13.95
CA ALA A 271 20.18 -3.12 12.79
C ALA A 271 21.25 -2.75 11.76
N ALA A 272 20.83 -2.67 10.50
CA ALA A 272 21.63 -2.21 9.37
C ALA A 272 20.77 -1.29 8.49
N ASN A 273 21.35 -0.19 8.02
CA ASN A 273 20.67 0.77 7.17
C ASN A 273 21.48 1.05 5.91
N LEU A 274 21.02 0.56 4.76
CA LEU A 274 21.59 0.90 3.46
C LEU A 274 21.06 2.28 3.04
N VAL A 275 21.96 3.23 2.84
CA VAL A 275 21.66 4.60 2.41
C VAL A 275 22.43 4.95 1.15
N LEU A 276 21.78 5.70 0.26
CA LEU A 276 22.41 6.26 -0.94
C LEU A 276 22.56 7.78 -0.77
N LEU A 277 23.69 8.33 -1.16
CA LEU A 277 24.04 9.74 -1.00
C LEU A 277 24.45 10.30 -2.37
N ASP A 278 23.57 11.05 -3.00
CA ASP A 278 23.88 11.69 -4.28
C ASP A 278 23.04 12.95 -4.50
N ASN A 279 23.53 13.88 -5.32
CA ASN A 279 22.79 15.09 -5.74
C ASN A 279 22.15 15.90 -4.61
N GLY A 280 22.82 15.98 -3.45
CA GLY A 280 22.31 16.73 -2.30
C GLY A 280 21.15 16.04 -1.56
N ILE A 281 20.91 14.76 -1.81
CA ILE A 281 19.86 13.96 -1.17
C ILE A 281 20.48 12.73 -0.51
N LEU A 282 19.98 12.39 0.67
CA LEU A 282 20.16 11.07 1.28
C LEU A 282 18.88 10.26 1.06
N LEU A 283 19.00 9.12 0.38
CA LEU A 283 17.92 8.15 0.21
C LEU A 283 18.11 6.99 1.18
N ASP A 284 17.16 6.84 2.10
CA ASP A 284 17.04 5.69 3.01
C ASP A 284 16.47 4.50 2.23
N LYS A 285 17.34 3.58 1.82
CA LYS A 285 16.98 2.49 0.91
C LYS A 285 16.35 1.32 1.65
N PHE A 286 17.07 0.81 2.65
CA PHE A 286 16.59 -0.30 3.48
C PHE A 286 17.05 -0.13 4.91
N PHE A 287 16.09 -0.07 5.83
CA PHE A 287 16.32 -0.18 7.26
C PHE A 287 15.91 -1.56 7.76
N CYS A 288 16.89 -2.41 8.05
CA CYS A 288 16.71 -3.76 8.55
C CYS A 288 17.03 -3.78 10.05
N MET A 289 16.14 -4.34 10.86
CA MET A 289 16.27 -4.26 12.32
C MET A 289 15.69 -5.51 12.98
N SER A 290 16.46 -6.15 13.84
CA SER A 290 16.02 -7.30 14.63
C SER A 290 14.83 -6.95 15.53
N ALA A 291 14.14 -7.97 16.07
CA ALA A 291 13.10 -7.73 17.07
C ALA A 291 13.61 -6.95 18.30
N GLN A 292 14.82 -7.28 18.76
CA GLN A 292 15.48 -6.67 19.92
C GLN A 292 15.86 -5.19 19.68
N GLY A 293 16.02 -4.76 18.44
CA GLY A 293 16.33 -3.36 18.11
C GLY A 293 15.27 -2.35 18.59
N ARG A 294 14.04 -2.78 18.84
CA ARG A 294 12.97 -1.92 19.37
C ARG A 294 13.27 -1.45 20.80
N ASP A 295 13.84 -2.32 21.62
CA ASP A 295 14.16 -2.04 23.02
C ASP A 295 15.22 -0.93 23.14
N HIS A 296 16.05 -0.81 22.10
CA HIS A 296 17.09 0.21 21.95
C HIS A 296 16.66 1.42 21.11
N ASN A 297 15.37 1.51 20.72
CA ASN A 297 14.84 2.59 19.88
C ASN A 297 15.60 2.79 18.55
N LEU A 298 16.16 1.72 17.96
CA LEU A 298 17.09 1.83 16.82
C LEU A 298 16.46 2.50 15.58
N TYR A 299 15.15 2.38 15.37
CA TYR A 299 14.46 3.12 14.29
C TYR A 299 14.62 4.64 14.45
N PHE A 300 14.40 5.16 15.66
CA PHE A 300 14.54 6.60 15.92
C PHE A 300 16.02 6.99 15.91
N LEU A 301 16.90 6.16 16.47
CA LEU A 301 18.33 6.41 16.39
C LEU A 301 18.79 6.53 14.93
N SER A 302 18.39 5.60 14.06
CA SER A 302 18.72 5.62 12.63
C SER A 302 18.21 6.85 11.92
N TRP A 303 17.00 7.30 12.26
CA TRP A 303 16.48 8.57 11.75
C TRP A 303 17.42 9.74 12.06
N PHE A 304 17.83 9.89 13.33
CA PHE A 304 18.71 10.99 13.73
C PHE A 304 20.13 10.82 13.17
N THR A 305 20.63 9.60 13.03
CA THR A 305 21.90 9.33 12.35
C THR A 305 21.85 9.75 10.88
N ASN A 306 20.75 9.48 10.17
CA ASN A 306 20.58 9.90 8.78
C ASN A 306 20.45 11.41 8.63
N VAL A 307 19.71 12.08 9.54
CA VAL A 307 19.64 13.55 9.57
C VAL A 307 21.02 14.15 9.87
N GLN A 308 21.78 13.60 10.82
CA GLN A 308 23.14 14.05 11.11
C GLN A 308 24.06 13.85 9.90
N LEU A 309 23.96 12.71 9.21
CA LEU A 309 24.72 12.44 7.99
C LEU A 309 24.38 13.43 6.86
N CYS A 310 23.12 13.85 6.76
CA CYS A 310 22.73 14.94 5.86
C CYS A 310 23.42 16.25 6.21
N LEU A 311 23.40 16.64 7.49
CA LEU A 311 24.03 17.88 7.97
C LEU A 311 25.55 17.86 7.74
N ASP A 312 26.22 16.77 8.10
CA ASP A 312 27.68 16.62 7.98
C ASP A 312 28.15 16.68 6.52
N ARG A 313 27.31 16.21 5.59
CA ARG A 313 27.60 16.18 4.14
C ARG A 313 26.98 17.36 3.37
N GLY A 314 26.29 18.28 4.05
CA GLY A 314 25.62 19.42 3.41
C GLY A 314 24.50 19.03 2.44
N LEU A 315 23.82 17.90 2.69
CA LEU A 315 22.67 17.45 1.90
C LEU A 315 21.44 18.26 2.28
N ARG A 316 20.58 18.53 1.30
CA ARG A 316 19.38 19.38 1.42
C ARG A 316 18.09 18.60 1.58
N GLY A 317 18.11 17.29 1.31
CA GLY A 317 16.93 16.44 1.37
C GLY A 317 17.22 15.08 1.98
N TYR A 318 16.30 14.60 2.80
CA TYR A 318 16.29 13.24 3.33
C TYR A 318 15.02 12.52 2.88
N ARG A 319 15.17 11.55 1.97
CA ARG A 319 14.08 10.70 1.49
C ARG A 319 14.06 9.43 2.32
N SER A 320 13.08 9.32 3.20
CA SER A 320 12.93 8.19 4.13
C SER A 320 12.14 7.01 3.54
N GLY A 321 11.79 7.07 2.25
CA GLY A 321 11.08 6.02 1.52
C GLY A 321 9.61 5.84 1.92
N GLN A 322 9.03 4.70 1.54
CA GLN A 322 7.63 4.34 1.78
C GLN A 322 7.42 3.66 3.15
N ALA A 323 6.15 3.50 3.57
CA ALA A 323 5.71 2.91 4.85
C ALA A 323 6.08 3.70 6.14
N ALA A 324 5.56 3.23 7.29
CA ALA A 324 5.77 3.82 8.63
C ALA A 324 5.40 5.32 8.77
N TYR A 325 4.42 5.78 7.99
CA TYR A 325 4.11 7.20 7.80
C TYR A 325 3.81 7.99 9.07
N VAL A 326 3.13 7.37 10.05
CA VAL A 326 2.80 8.03 11.33
C VAL A 326 4.06 8.56 12.01
N ASN A 327 5.14 7.77 12.04
CA ASN A 327 6.39 8.19 12.65
C ASN A 327 7.12 9.23 11.78
N LYS A 328 7.13 9.05 10.46
CA LYS A 328 7.83 9.95 9.53
C LYS A 328 7.21 11.35 9.53
N VAL A 329 5.88 11.45 9.48
CA VAL A 329 5.16 12.73 9.57
C VAL A 329 5.32 13.36 10.96
N ARG A 330 5.27 12.55 12.03
CA ARG A 330 5.58 13.02 13.39
C ARG A 330 7.00 13.61 13.51
N LEU A 331 7.93 13.13 12.70
CA LEU A 331 9.32 13.59 12.61
C LEU A 331 9.52 14.69 11.54
N GLY A 332 8.43 15.24 10.98
CA GLY A 332 8.47 16.41 10.10
C GLY A 332 8.53 16.11 8.60
N SER A 333 8.44 14.85 8.18
CA SER A 333 8.36 14.53 6.74
C SER A 333 7.05 14.97 6.11
N ARG A 334 7.15 15.38 4.85
CA ARG A 334 6.02 15.55 3.93
C ARG A 334 5.84 14.28 3.12
N LEU A 335 4.60 13.96 2.78
CA LEU A 335 4.26 12.82 1.94
C LEU A 335 4.03 13.31 0.51
N THR A 336 4.88 12.87 -0.40
CA THR A 336 4.77 13.16 -1.83
C THR A 336 4.02 12.00 -2.51
N PRO A 337 2.84 12.24 -3.11
CA PRO A 337 2.07 11.18 -3.73
C PRO A 337 2.76 10.66 -5.00
N VAL A 338 2.64 9.35 -5.20
CA VAL A 338 3.07 8.66 -6.43
C VAL A 338 1.87 7.92 -7.02
N THR A 339 1.89 7.73 -8.33
CA THR A 339 0.84 7.03 -9.06
C THR A 339 1.43 5.83 -9.77
N MET A 340 0.83 4.67 -9.60
CA MET A 340 1.13 3.50 -10.41
C MET A 340 0.18 3.45 -11.59
N TYR A 341 0.64 2.88 -12.70
CA TYR A 341 -0.21 2.66 -13.87
C TYR A 341 -0.23 1.19 -14.23
N PHE A 342 -1.35 0.72 -14.76
CA PHE A 342 -1.47 -0.65 -15.25
C PHE A 342 -2.37 -0.74 -16.48
N ARG A 343 -2.19 -1.79 -17.27
CA ARG A 343 -3.06 -2.16 -18.38
C ARG A 343 -3.01 -3.66 -18.61
N HIS A 344 -4.15 -4.29 -18.74
CA HIS A 344 -4.23 -5.70 -19.07
C HIS A 344 -4.48 -5.91 -20.57
N ARG A 345 -3.86 -6.94 -21.16
CA ARG A 345 -3.96 -7.22 -22.60
C ARG A 345 -5.37 -7.62 -23.05
N ASN A 346 -6.10 -8.34 -22.19
CA ASN A 346 -7.50 -8.70 -22.45
C ASN A 346 -8.41 -7.55 -22.00
N PRO A 347 -9.22 -6.93 -22.89
CA PRO A 347 -10.05 -5.77 -22.58
C PRO A 347 -11.15 -6.04 -21.55
N PHE A 348 -11.63 -7.28 -21.46
CA PHE A 348 -12.62 -7.66 -20.44
C PHE A 348 -11.99 -7.65 -19.05
N VAL A 349 -10.84 -8.30 -18.90
CA VAL A 349 -10.09 -8.34 -17.64
C VAL A 349 -9.58 -6.95 -17.27
N ASP A 350 -9.16 -6.16 -18.25
CA ASP A 350 -8.76 -4.77 -18.08
C ASP A 350 -9.90 -3.91 -17.49
N GLY A 351 -11.12 -4.07 -18.02
CA GLY A 351 -12.32 -3.40 -17.48
C GLY A 351 -12.63 -3.81 -16.03
N VAL A 352 -12.47 -5.10 -15.70
CA VAL A 352 -12.65 -5.59 -14.33
C VAL A 352 -11.57 -5.03 -13.40
N LEU A 353 -10.30 -5.10 -13.78
CA LEU A 353 -9.19 -4.56 -12.98
C LEU A 353 -9.32 -3.06 -12.78
N ARG A 354 -9.76 -2.32 -13.79
CA ARG A 354 -10.07 -0.89 -13.68
C ARG A 354 -11.16 -0.61 -12.65
N ALA A 355 -12.23 -1.40 -12.64
CA ALA A 355 -13.31 -1.25 -11.66
C ALA A 355 -12.85 -1.59 -10.24
N LEU A 356 -11.94 -2.57 -10.09
CA LEU A 356 -11.39 -3.00 -8.81
C LEU A 356 -10.19 -2.16 -8.34
N ALA A 357 -9.57 -1.36 -9.20
CA ALA A 357 -8.37 -0.59 -8.87
C ALA A 357 -8.47 0.25 -7.58
N PRO A 358 -9.60 0.92 -7.26
CA PRO A 358 -9.73 1.65 -5.99
C PRO A 358 -9.70 0.75 -4.75
N LEU A 359 -10.07 -0.53 -4.88
CA LEU A 359 -10.02 -1.53 -3.81
C LEU A 359 -8.65 -2.21 -3.69
N LEU A 360 -7.84 -2.14 -4.75
CA LEU A 360 -6.47 -2.66 -4.81
C LEU A 360 -5.43 -1.59 -4.47
N ALA A 361 -5.84 -0.32 -4.40
CA ALA A 361 -4.96 0.76 -3.97
C ALA A 361 -4.58 0.50 -2.51
N PRO A 362 -3.28 0.51 -2.17
CA PRO A 362 -2.87 0.44 -0.78
C PRO A 362 -3.51 1.59 -0.01
N ASP A 363 -3.89 1.36 1.25
CA ASP A 363 -4.42 2.39 2.14
C ASP A 363 -3.35 3.48 2.31
N ALA A 364 -3.44 4.50 1.46
CA ALA A 364 -2.64 5.69 1.61
C ALA A 364 -3.06 6.31 2.94
N PRO A 365 -2.11 6.68 3.83
CA PRO A 365 -2.46 7.46 4.99
C PRO A 365 -3.21 8.70 4.49
N ASP A 366 -4.38 8.92 5.07
CA ASP A 366 -5.31 9.98 4.71
C ASP A 366 -4.50 11.26 4.40
N ALA A 367 -4.71 11.88 3.23
CA ALA A 367 -4.00 13.11 2.80
C ALA A 367 -4.26 14.33 3.74
N THR A 368 -4.89 14.06 4.88
CA THR A 368 -5.30 14.90 5.99
C THR A 368 -4.55 14.56 7.29
N LEU A 369 -3.37 13.92 7.23
CA LEU A 369 -2.50 13.83 8.41
C LEU A 369 -2.22 15.26 8.95
N PRO A 370 -2.50 15.53 10.24
CA PRO A 370 -2.71 16.89 10.72
C PRO A 370 -1.41 17.70 10.85
N LYS A 371 -1.51 19.01 10.59
CA LYS A 371 -0.51 20.01 11.00
C LYS A 371 -0.33 19.96 12.53
N PRO A 372 0.89 20.08 13.06
CA PRO A 372 1.15 19.92 14.48
C PRO A 372 0.74 21.15 15.29
N SER A 373 -0.54 21.23 15.67
CA SER A 373 -1.02 21.91 16.88
C SER A 373 -2.52 21.67 17.05
N ASP A 374 -2.87 20.61 17.77
CA ASP A 374 -3.95 20.53 18.77
C ASP A 374 -4.12 19.07 19.21
N PRO A 375 -4.48 18.78 20.47
CA PRO A 375 -4.71 17.41 20.91
C PRO A 375 -6.07 16.95 20.33
N PRO A 376 -6.19 15.83 19.62
CA PRO A 376 -7.50 15.44 19.13
C PRO A 376 -8.24 14.62 20.19
N PRO A 377 -9.44 15.02 20.63
CA PRO A 377 -10.55 14.09 20.58
C PRO A 377 -10.89 13.85 19.10
N VAL A 378 -11.03 12.58 18.70
CA VAL A 378 -11.43 12.21 17.33
C VAL A 378 -12.84 12.74 17.06
N PRO A 379 -13.06 13.62 16.05
CA PRO A 379 -14.41 13.91 15.61
C PRO A 379 -14.91 12.70 14.82
N ALA A 380 -16.02 12.11 15.26
CA ALA A 380 -16.74 11.10 14.51
C ALA A 380 -16.97 11.59 13.06
N THR A 381 -16.33 10.94 12.10
CA THR A 381 -16.54 11.17 10.66
C THR A 381 -18.04 11.13 10.34
N PHE A 382 -18.47 11.82 9.28
CA PHE A 382 -19.86 11.70 8.80
C PHE A 382 -20.27 10.22 8.65
N ARG A 383 -19.36 9.38 8.15
CA ARG A 383 -19.53 7.92 8.05
C ARG A 383 -19.80 7.22 9.37
N SER A 384 -19.08 7.52 10.46
CA SER A 384 -19.32 6.84 11.75
C SER A 384 -20.64 7.22 12.41
N ARG A 385 -21.13 8.46 12.20
CA ARG A 385 -22.49 8.87 12.62
C ARG A 385 -23.58 8.12 11.86
N TRP A 386 -23.38 7.86 10.57
CA TRP A 386 -24.33 7.09 9.76
C TRP A 386 -24.20 5.58 9.97
N ALA A 387 -23.01 5.02 10.18
CA ALA A 387 -22.80 3.60 10.44
C ALA A 387 -23.56 3.13 11.68
N ARG A 388 -23.52 3.92 12.76
CA ARG A 388 -24.34 3.64 13.97
C ARG A 388 -25.83 3.76 13.65
N ARG A 389 -26.29 4.79 12.93
CA ARG A 389 -27.71 4.94 12.54
C ARG A 389 -28.19 3.81 11.61
N LEU A 390 -27.36 3.35 10.69
CA LEU A 390 -27.63 2.22 9.81
C LEU A 390 -27.75 0.91 10.60
N LEU A 391 -26.89 0.72 11.59
CA LEU A 391 -26.96 -0.41 12.53
C LEU A 391 -28.25 -0.38 13.37
N PHE A 392 -28.67 0.79 13.87
CA PHE A 392 -29.85 0.91 14.73
C PHE A 392 -31.20 0.93 14.00
N LEU A 393 -31.25 1.43 12.76
CA LEU A 393 -32.51 1.67 12.04
C LEU A 393 -32.61 0.86 10.75
N ALA A 394 -31.56 0.82 9.93
CA ALA A 394 -31.65 0.20 8.61
C ALA A 394 -31.60 -1.33 8.71
N LEU A 395 -30.63 -1.91 9.43
CA LEU A 395 -30.49 -3.36 9.52
C LEU A 395 -31.72 -4.07 10.12
N PRO A 396 -32.34 -3.58 11.22
CA PRO A 396 -33.52 -4.24 11.75
C PRO A 396 -34.75 -4.14 10.83
N LEU A 397 -34.93 -3.00 10.15
CA LEU A 397 -36.01 -2.83 9.18
C LEU A 397 -35.81 -3.68 7.93
N LEU A 398 -34.57 -3.78 7.43
CA LEU A 398 -34.22 -4.67 6.33
C LEU A 398 -34.42 -6.14 6.72
N GLY A 399 -34.03 -6.52 7.95
CA GLY A 399 -34.27 -7.85 8.49
C GLY A 399 -35.76 -8.18 8.60
N LEU A 400 -36.59 -7.24 9.05
CA LEU A 400 -38.05 -7.41 9.09
C LEU A 400 -38.63 -7.56 7.68
N ALA A 401 -38.26 -6.67 6.76
CA ALA A 401 -38.72 -6.74 5.37
C ALA A 401 -38.29 -8.06 4.70
N TYR A 402 -37.08 -8.52 4.98
CA TYR A 402 -36.58 -9.83 4.54
C TYR A 402 -37.46 -10.96 5.06
N GLN A 403 -37.78 -10.98 6.36
CA GLN A 403 -38.61 -12.03 6.95
C GLN A 403 -40.05 -12.04 6.41
N VAL A 404 -40.65 -10.86 6.18
CA VAL A 404 -41.98 -10.75 5.57
C VAL A 404 -41.97 -11.26 4.13
N THR A 405 -41.00 -10.81 3.33
CA THR A 405 -40.87 -11.27 1.92
C THR A 405 -40.53 -12.76 1.83
N ALA A 406 -39.77 -13.30 2.78
CA ALA A 406 -39.49 -14.73 2.88
C ALA A 406 -40.76 -15.53 3.18
N MET A 407 -41.60 -15.06 4.10
CA MET A 407 -42.88 -15.68 4.44
C MET A 407 -43.84 -15.68 3.24
N GLU A 408 -43.99 -14.54 2.56
CA GLU A 408 -44.86 -14.43 1.38
C GLU A 408 -44.34 -15.26 0.20
N THR A 409 -43.01 -15.33 0.03
CA THR A 409 -42.39 -16.25 -0.93
C THR A 409 -42.71 -17.70 -0.58
N ALA A 410 -42.54 -18.12 0.68
CA ALA A 410 -42.84 -19.47 1.12
C ALA A 410 -44.32 -19.83 0.90
N ARG A 411 -45.26 -18.92 1.22
CA ARG A 411 -46.70 -19.08 0.96
C ARG A 411 -46.98 -19.28 -0.52
N ALA A 412 -46.40 -18.44 -1.38
CA ALA A 412 -46.57 -18.52 -2.84
C ALA A 412 -45.95 -19.77 -3.47
N MET A 413 -45.00 -20.41 -2.78
CA MET A 413 -44.34 -21.64 -3.23
C MET A 413 -44.94 -22.93 -2.63
N THR A 414 -46.01 -22.82 -1.84
CA THR A 414 -46.69 -23.97 -1.23
C THR A 414 -47.20 -24.93 -2.32
N GLY A 415 -46.84 -26.21 -2.21
CA GLY A 415 -47.27 -27.25 -3.15
C GLY A 415 -46.44 -27.38 -4.43
N VAL A 416 -45.40 -26.57 -4.62
CA VAL A 416 -44.46 -26.70 -5.75
C VAL A 416 -43.36 -27.71 -5.39
N PRO A 417 -43.18 -28.83 -6.13
CA PRO A 417 -42.16 -29.83 -5.83
C PRO A 417 -40.75 -29.26 -6.08
N PHE A 418 -39.82 -29.53 -5.15
CA PHE A 418 -38.46 -29.04 -5.21
C PHE A 418 -37.69 -29.58 -6.44
N GLY A 419 -37.05 -28.70 -7.21
CA GLY A 419 -36.32 -29.04 -8.44
C GLY A 419 -36.04 -27.84 -9.35
N ALA A 420 -35.62 -28.08 -10.60
CA ALA A 420 -35.32 -27.01 -11.55
C ALA A 420 -36.55 -26.12 -11.87
N GLY A 421 -37.74 -26.72 -11.93
CA GLY A 421 -39.00 -26.00 -12.09
C GLY A 421 -39.38 -25.12 -10.89
N TRP A 422 -39.04 -25.56 -9.68
CA TRP A 422 -39.20 -24.77 -8.45
C TRP A 422 -38.34 -23.50 -8.52
N LEU A 423 -37.08 -23.63 -8.93
CA LEU A 423 -36.15 -22.50 -9.03
C LEU A 423 -36.62 -21.48 -10.08
N LEU A 424 -37.05 -21.96 -11.26
CA LEU A 424 -37.60 -21.08 -12.30
C LEU A 424 -38.88 -20.38 -11.86
N THR A 425 -39.70 -21.04 -11.06
CA THR A 425 -40.91 -20.45 -10.49
C THR A 425 -40.56 -19.39 -9.44
N ALA A 426 -39.62 -19.70 -8.54
CA ALA A 426 -39.10 -18.75 -7.55
C ALA A 426 -38.53 -17.49 -8.22
N LEU A 427 -37.71 -17.63 -9.26
CA LEU A 427 -37.11 -16.50 -9.98
C LEU A 427 -38.14 -15.54 -10.63
N ARG A 428 -39.38 -15.99 -10.85
CA ARG A 428 -40.45 -15.19 -11.43
C ARG A 428 -41.38 -14.57 -10.38
N LEU A 429 -41.29 -14.98 -9.12
CA LEU A 429 -42.12 -14.45 -8.05
C LEU A 429 -41.60 -13.08 -7.60
N PRO A 430 -42.44 -12.03 -7.59
CA PRO A 430 -42.03 -10.69 -7.14
C PRO A 430 -41.52 -10.69 -5.70
N TRP A 431 -42.13 -11.49 -4.82
CA TRP A 431 -41.69 -11.64 -3.43
C TRP A 431 -40.29 -12.25 -3.31
N ALA A 432 -39.96 -13.23 -4.14
CA ALA A 432 -38.64 -13.86 -4.15
C ALA A 432 -37.57 -12.92 -4.72
N GLN A 433 -37.92 -12.11 -5.72
CA GLN A 433 -37.03 -11.07 -6.26
C GLN A 433 -36.76 -9.98 -5.21
N ALA A 434 -37.79 -9.53 -4.50
CA ALA A 434 -37.68 -8.58 -3.40
C ALA A 434 -36.82 -9.14 -2.26
N LEU A 435 -36.98 -10.43 -1.92
CA LEU A 435 -36.16 -11.13 -0.94
C LEU A 435 -34.67 -11.08 -1.29
N VAL A 436 -34.31 -11.41 -2.54
CA VAL A 436 -32.92 -11.36 -3.02
C VAL A 436 -32.37 -9.93 -3.04
N ALA A 437 -33.17 -8.95 -3.45
CA ALA A 437 -32.75 -7.55 -3.46
C ALA A 437 -32.49 -7.03 -2.03
N LEU A 438 -33.32 -7.42 -1.06
CA LEU A 438 -33.15 -7.08 0.34
C LEU A 438 -31.88 -7.71 0.94
N GLU A 439 -31.55 -8.94 0.55
CA GLU A 439 -30.32 -9.61 0.99
C GLU A 439 -29.06 -8.88 0.46
N ILE A 440 -29.06 -8.49 -0.82
CA ILE A 440 -27.95 -7.72 -1.41
C ILE A 440 -27.79 -6.37 -0.72
N LEU A 441 -28.91 -5.69 -0.41
CA LEU A 441 -28.89 -4.41 0.29
C LEU A 441 -28.43 -4.57 1.75
N ALA A 442 -28.90 -5.60 2.45
CA ALA A 442 -28.48 -5.91 3.82
C ALA A 442 -26.98 -6.23 3.89
N PHE A 443 -26.47 -6.98 2.91
CA PHE A 443 -25.03 -7.24 2.77
C PHE A 443 -24.23 -5.93 2.61
N ALA A 444 -24.66 -5.04 1.72
CA ALA A 444 -23.99 -3.75 1.52
C ALA A 444 -24.00 -2.88 2.79
N VAL A 445 -25.12 -2.84 3.51
CA VAL A 445 -25.23 -2.11 4.79
C VAL A 445 -24.33 -2.74 5.86
N TRP A 446 -24.26 -4.07 5.93
CA TRP A 446 -23.36 -4.78 6.85
C TRP A 446 -21.89 -4.49 6.59
N MET A 447 -21.47 -4.39 5.32
CA MET A 447 -20.09 -4.03 4.98
C MET A 447 -19.74 -2.61 5.45
N VAL A 448 -20.69 -1.66 5.34
CA VAL A 448 -20.50 -0.30 5.88
C VAL A 448 -20.41 -0.31 7.41
N VAL A 449 -21.27 -1.08 8.09
CA VAL A 449 -21.26 -1.17 9.56
C VAL A 449 -19.97 -1.79 10.07
N LEU A 450 -19.53 -2.92 9.50
CA LEU A 450 -18.32 -3.63 9.95
C LEU A 450 -17.03 -2.90 9.61
N SER A 451 -17.06 -1.94 8.68
CA SER A 451 -15.92 -1.06 8.42
C SER A 451 -15.67 -0.03 9.53
N GLU A 452 -16.66 0.21 10.41
CA GLU A 452 -16.62 1.31 11.40
C GLU A 452 -16.93 0.85 12.83
N VAL A 453 -17.53 -0.34 13.02
CA VAL A 453 -17.95 -0.89 14.32
C VAL A 453 -17.31 -2.25 14.55
N LYS A 454 -16.74 -2.46 15.74
CA LYS A 454 -16.13 -3.74 16.10
C LYS A 454 -17.16 -4.88 16.06
N LEU A 455 -16.70 -6.06 15.64
CA LEU A 455 -17.52 -7.27 15.56
C LEU A 455 -18.24 -7.57 16.90
N SER A 456 -17.52 -7.39 18.02
CA SER A 456 -18.02 -7.61 19.38
C SER A 456 -19.10 -6.61 19.81
N GLU A 457 -19.23 -5.47 19.14
CA GLU A 457 -20.27 -4.48 19.39
C GLU A 457 -21.46 -4.69 18.44
N ALA A 458 -21.19 -4.90 17.15
CA ALA A 458 -22.21 -4.98 16.11
C ALA A 458 -23.12 -6.21 16.19
N PHE A 459 -22.56 -7.40 16.48
CA PHE A 459 -23.34 -8.65 16.51
C PHE A 459 -24.33 -8.72 17.67
N PRO A 460 -23.98 -8.38 18.92
CA PRO A 460 -24.96 -8.33 20.00
C PRO A 460 -26.10 -7.35 19.71
N LEU A 461 -25.82 -6.22 19.07
CA LEU A 461 -26.83 -5.23 18.67
C LEU A 461 -27.83 -5.78 17.64
N SER A 462 -27.43 -6.73 16.80
CA SER A 462 -28.35 -7.39 15.85
C SER A 462 -29.50 -8.12 16.56
N ALA A 463 -29.36 -8.44 17.86
CA ALA A 463 -30.41 -9.07 18.65
C ALA A 463 -31.65 -8.17 18.84
N LEU A 464 -31.53 -6.86 18.67
CA LEU A 464 -32.67 -5.92 18.65
C LEU A 464 -33.69 -6.26 17.54
N SER A 465 -33.23 -6.88 16.45
CA SER A 465 -34.12 -7.32 15.37
C SER A 465 -35.16 -8.33 15.86
N TYR A 466 -34.82 -9.23 16.78
CA TYR A 466 -35.78 -10.20 17.33
C TYR A 466 -36.92 -9.52 18.08
N VAL A 467 -36.63 -8.43 18.82
CA VAL A 467 -37.66 -7.67 19.55
C VAL A 467 -38.58 -6.95 18.56
N LEU A 468 -38.02 -6.37 17.50
CA LEU A 468 -38.79 -5.70 16.46
C LEU A 468 -39.65 -6.66 15.64
N VAL A 469 -39.17 -7.89 15.41
CA VAL A 469 -39.92 -8.95 14.73
C VAL A 469 -41.12 -9.39 15.56
N VAL A 470 -40.95 -9.56 16.88
CA VAL A 470 -42.08 -9.87 17.78
C VAL A 470 -43.09 -8.72 17.80
N ALA A 471 -42.62 -7.47 17.86
CA ALA A 471 -43.49 -6.30 17.81
C ALA A 471 -44.25 -6.20 16.48
N ALA A 472 -43.59 -6.46 15.34
CA ALA A 472 -44.20 -6.46 14.02
C ALA A 472 -45.18 -7.62 13.82
N SER A 473 -44.90 -8.80 14.39
CA SER A 473 -45.81 -9.96 14.37
C SER A 473 -47.12 -9.66 15.10
N TRP A 474 -47.02 -8.93 16.22
CA TRP A 474 -48.19 -8.45 16.95
C TRP A 474 -48.99 -7.40 16.19
N THR A 475 -48.33 -6.43 15.52
CA THR A 475 -49.01 -5.30 14.87
C THR A 475 -49.53 -5.58 13.46
N PHE A 476 -48.77 -6.29 12.62
CA PHE A 476 -49.14 -6.55 11.22
C PHE A 476 -49.89 -7.86 11.05
N PHE A 477 -49.54 -8.89 11.82
CA PHE A 477 -50.11 -10.24 11.68
C PHE A 477 -51.15 -10.56 12.77
N HIS A 478 -51.37 -9.65 13.73
CA HIS A 478 -52.34 -9.80 14.83
C HIS A 478 -52.09 -11.06 15.68
N GLU A 479 -50.85 -11.54 15.72
CA GLU A 479 -50.46 -12.69 16.55
C GLU A 479 -50.20 -12.22 17.98
N PRO A 480 -50.97 -12.67 18.99
CA PRO A 480 -50.79 -12.19 20.36
C PRO A 480 -49.43 -12.62 20.91
N ALA A 481 -48.60 -11.65 21.28
CA ALA A 481 -47.32 -11.91 21.91
C ALA A 481 -47.53 -12.60 23.27
N SER A 482 -46.90 -13.75 23.47
CA SER A 482 -46.94 -14.45 24.76
C SER A 482 -46.18 -13.67 25.83
N LEU A 483 -46.58 -13.82 27.10
CA LEU A 483 -45.88 -13.21 28.23
C LEU A 483 -44.39 -13.59 28.27
N LEU A 484 -44.04 -14.81 27.87
CA LEU A 484 -42.65 -15.29 27.79
C LEU A 484 -41.85 -14.59 26.69
N GLN A 485 -42.45 -14.30 25.53
CA GLN A 485 -41.80 -13.53 24.46
C GLN A 485 -41.54 -12.08 24.87
N VAL A 486 -42.48 -11.47 25.61
CA VAL A 486 -42.32 -10.12 26.15
C VAL A 486 -41.18 -10.07 27.18
N LEU A 487 -41.13 -11.03 28.11
CA LEU A 487 -40.06 -11.14 29.09
C LEU A 487 -38.70 -11.43 28.43
N GLY A 488 -38.65 -12.31 27.44
CA GLY A 488 -37.45 -12.60 26.64
C GLY A 488 -36.96 -11.37 25.87
N GLY A 489 -37.88 -10.61 25.26
CA GLY A 489 -37.54 -9.35 24.59
C GLY A 489 -36.94 -8.31 25.53
N ALA A 490 -37.48 -8.19 26.75
CA ALA A 490 -36.93 -7.32 27.79
C ALA A 490 -35.52 -7.74 28.21
N ALA A 491 -35.25 -9.04 28.33
CA ALA A 491 -33.92 -9.56 28.65
C ALA A 491 -32.89 -9.29 27.52
N ILE A 492 -33.30 -9.40 26.25
CA ILE A 492 -32.45 -9.04 25.10
C ILE A 492 -32.09 -7.56 25.14
N MET A 493 -33.07 -6.67 25.37
CA MET A 493 -32.82 -5.23 25.47
C MET A 493 -31.86 -4.89 26.61
N ALA A 494 -32.00 -5.56 27.77
CA ALA A 494 -31.09 -5.38 28.91
C ALA A 494 -29.66 -5.86 28.60
N GLY A 495 -29.52 -7.02 27.95
CA GLY A 495 -28.20 -7.55 27.55
C GLY A 495 -27.49 -6.65 26.54
N VAL A 496 -28.22 -6.13 25.54
CA VAL A 496 -27.69 -5.17 24.57
C VAL A 496 -27.26 -3.87 25.25
N TRP A 497 -28.03 -3.37 26.21
CA TRP A 497 -27.70 -2.16 26.97
C TRP A 497 -26.43 -2.32 27.81
N LEU A 498 -26.23 -3.48 28.46
CA LEU A 498 -25.02 -3.77 29.24
C LEU A 498 -23.76 -3.81 28.38
N ILE A 499 -23.84 -4.45 27.20
CA ILE A 499 -22.74 -4.53 26.23
C ILE A 499 -22.42 -3.14 25.64
N GLY A 500 -23.45 -2.30 25.45
CA GLY A 500 -23.27 -0.91 25.03
C GLY A 500 -22.46 -0.07 26.03
N ARG A 501 -22.58 -0.35 27.34
CA ARG A 501 -21.86 0.36 28.41
C ARG A 501 -20.41 -0.09 28.61
N SER A 502 -20.06 -1.34 28.33
CA SER A 502 -18.66 -1.81 28.42
C SER A 502 -17.76 -1.26 27.31
N SER A 503 -18.34 -0.53 26.36
CA SER A 503 -17.66 0.08 25.21
C SER A 503 -17.31 1.58 25.44
N GLU A 504 -17.73 2.17 26.56
CA GLU A 504 -17.30 3.52 26.97
C GLU A 504 -15.93 3.43 27.67
N PRO A 505 -14.91 4.21 27.24
CA PRO A 505 -13.64 4.26 27.96
C PRO A 505 -13.88 4.82 29.36
N SER A 506 -13.49 4.06 30.38
CA SER A 506 -13.44 4.54 31.76
C SER A 506 -12.61 5.81 31.82
N SER A 507 -13.26 6.93 32.13
CA SER A 507 -12.56 8.14 32.57
C SER A 507 -11.84 7.82 33.88
N GLU A 508 -10.58 7.41 33.80
CA GLU A 508 -9.71 7.32 34.97
C GLU A 508 -9.54 8.74 35.54
N GLU A 509 -10.07 8.90 36.75
CA GLU A 509 -9.79 9.99 37.67
C GLU A 509 -8.27 10.14 37.87
N PRO A 510 -7.73 11.38 37.87
CA PRO A 510 -6.33 11.58 38.22
C PRO A 510 -6.14 11.36 39.72
N ALA A 511 -5.52 10.23 40.09
CA ALA A 511 -4.97 10.05 41.43
C ALA A 511 -3.84 11.08 41.64
N ARG A 512 -3.96 11.80 42.76
CA ARG A 512 -3.09 12.90 43.21
C ARG A 512 -1.66 12.48 43.51
#